data_AF-A0A536SF94-F1
#
_entry.id   AF-A0A536SF94-F1
#
_cell.length_a   1.000
_cell.length_b   1.000
_cell.length_c   1.000
_cell.angle_alpha   90.00
_cell.angle_beta   90.00
_cell.angle_gamma   90.00
#
_symmetry.space_group_name_H-M   'P 1'
#
loop_
_entity.id
_entity.type
_entity.pdbx_description
1 polymer ?
#
loop_
_entity_poly.entity_id
_entity_poly.type
_entity_poly.pdbx_seq_one_letter_code
_entity_poly.pdbx_strand_id
1 'polypeptide(L)'
;MTVAGGADIVARLVAQGLTEALGQPVVVEAQAGAGGAIGAETVARAAPDGHTIMLASASTVVMNRFLSKSARLDPLRDFTPLTKAFETIALIVTRPSLPVDSVRELIEYARRNPGKLSFGTSGVGTTHHLSGEAIRLLAGIDWIHV
;
A
#
# COMPACT_ATOMS: atom_id res chain seq x y z
N MET A 1 -0.31 -8.17 0.57
CA MET A 1 1.08 -7.91 1.01
C MET A 1 2.03 -8.84 0.27
N THR A 2 3.12 -8.34 -0.31
CA THR A 2 4.21 -9.19 -0.83
C THR A 2 5.16 -9.58 0.30
N VAL A 3 5.70 -10.79 0.26
CA VAL A 3 6.68 -11.28 1.25
C VAL A 3 7.94 -10.40 1.20
N ALA A 4 8.55 -10.13 2.35
CA ALA A 4 9.75 -9.29 2.52
C ALA A 4 9.60 -7.80 2.10
N GLY A 5 8.40 -7.33 1.77
CA GLY A 5 8.12 -5.90 1.64
C GLY A 5 7.99 -5.22 3.01
N GLY A 6 8.02 -3.88 3.04
CA GLY A 6 7.94 -3.11 4.30
C GLY A 6 6.75 -3.48 5.19
N ALA A 7 5.58 -3.78 4.60
CA ALA A 7 4.41 -4.24 5.36
C ALA A 7 4.60 -5.63 6.00
N ASP A 8 5.32 -6.56 5.36
CA ASP A 8 5.59 -7.90 5.89
C ASP A 8 6.58 -7.83 7.05
N ILE A 9 7.59 -6.96 6.93
CA ILE A 9 8.54 -6.69 8.03
C ILE A 9 7.78 -6.17 9.25
N VAL A 10 6.93 -5.16 9.07
CA VAL A 10 6.12 -4.62 10.18
C VAL A 10 5.17 -5.68 10.75
N ALA A 11 4.48 -6.45 9.91
CA ALA A 11 3.57 -7.50 10.38
C ALA A 11 4.28 -8.53 11.26
N ARG A 12 5.50 -8.94 10.87
CA ARG A 12 6.31 -9.90 11.63
C ARG A 12 6.82 -9.32 12.95
N LEU A 13 7.22 -8.06 12.97
CA LEU A 13 7.62 -7.37 14.20
C LEU A 13 6.44 -7.26 15.18
N VAL A 14 5.26 -6.89 14.68
CA VAL A 14 4.04 -6.82 15.50
C VAL A 14 3.64 -8.20 16.00
N ALA A 15 3.68 -9.23 15.15
CA ALA A 15 3.34 -10.61 15.53
C ALA A 15 4.26 -11.15 16.62
N GLN A 16 5.56 -10.83 16.57
CA GLN A 16 6.49 -11.19 17.63
C GLN A 16 6.07 -10.56 18.97
N GLY A 17 5.86 -9.23 19.00
CA GLY A 17 5.45 -8.55 20.23
C GLY A 17 4.11 -9.04 20.80
N LEU A 18 3.15 -9.36 19.92
CA LEU A 18 1.88 -9.97 20.34
C LEU A 18 2.07 -11.38 20.89
N THR A 19 2.95 -12.18 20.29
CA THR A 19 3.25 -13.54 20.78
C THR A 19 3.77 -13.50 22.21
N GLU A 20 4.70 -12.58 22.49
CA GLU A 20 5.26 -12.36 23.82
C GLU A 20 4.20 -11.89 24.83
N ALA A 21 3.33 -10.96 24.42
CA ALA A 21 2.31 -10.38 25.30
C ALA A 21 1.12 -11.32 25.59
N LEU A 22 0.71 -12.14 24.61
CA LEU A 22 -0.45 -13.03 24.71
C LEU A 22 -0.09 -14.41 25.27
N GLY A 23 1.19 -14.79 25.22
CA GLY A 23 1.63 -16.16 25.52
C GLY A 23 1.10 -17.20 24.53
N GLN A 24 0.66 -16.76 23.35
CA GLN A 24 0.13 -17.60 22.27
C GLN A 24 0.81 -17.25 20.94
N PRO A 25 1.11 -18.23 20.07
CA PRO A 25 1.72 -17.96 18.78
C PRO A 25 0.84 -17.07 17.89
N VAL A 26 1.41 -16.00 17.34
CA VAL A 26 0.78 -15.20 16.28
C VAL A 26 1.46 -15.49 14.94
N VAL A 27 0.68 -16.01 13.99
CA VAL A 27 1.18 -16.43 12.67
C VAL A 27 0.87 -15.35 11.62
N VAL A 28 1.87 -15.00 10.80
CA VAL A 28 1.72 -14.03 9.71
C VAL A 28 1.44 -14.76 8.40
N GLU A 29 0.25 -14.52 7.83
CA GLU A 29 -0.13 -14.99 6.50
C GLU A 29 -0.11 -13.84 5.47
N ALA A 30 0.74 -13.95 4.46
CA ALA A 30 0.82 -12.95 3.40
C ALA A 30 -0.17 -13.25 2.27
N GLN A 31 -1.28 -12.52 2.23
CA GLN A 31 -2.25 -12.58 1.11
C GLN A 31 -2.07 -11.37 0.18
N ALA A 32 -1.69 -11.63 -1.09
CA ALA A 32 -1.43 -10.62 -2.11
C ALA A 32 -2.56 -10.53 -3.15
N GLY A 33 -2.64 -9.39 -3.86
CA GLY A 33 -3.57 -9.17 -4.97
C GLY A 33 -4.59 -8.04 -4.73
N ALA A 34 -5.06 -7.43 -5.83
CA ALA A 34 -6.09 -6.39 -5.86
C ALA A 34 -5.91 -5.26 -4.84
N GLY A 35 -4.71 -4.68 -4.72
CA GLY A 35 -4.43 -3.61 -3.74
C GLY A 35 -4.59 -4.04 -2.28
N GLY A 36 -4.63 -5.36 -2.02
CA GLY A 36 -4.87 -5.97 -0.72
C GLY A 36 -6.34 -6.30 -0.42
N ALA A 37 -7.27 -6.05 -1.35
CA ALA A 37 -8.70 -6.34 -1.17
C ALA A 37 -8.96 -7.82 -0.80
N ILE A 38 -8.21 -8.75 -1.40
CA ILE A 38 -8.36 -10.20 -1.15
C ILE A 38 -8.14 -10.52 0.34
N GLY A 39 -7.06 -10.01 0.93
CA GLY A 39 -6.78 -10.22 2.35
C GLY A 39 -7.84 -9.59 3.26
N ALA A 40 -8.35 -8.41 2.88
CA ALA A 40 -9.43 -7.76 3.61
C ALA A 40 -10.73 -8.58 3.55
N GLU A 41 -11.07 -9.17 2.41
CA GLU A 41 -12.24 -10.02 2.27
C GLU A 41 -12.13 -11.31 3.10
N THR A 42 -10.93 -11.90 3.18
CA THR A 42 -10.68 -13.05 4.05
C THR A 42 -10.96 -12.70 5.52
N VAL A 43 -10.42 -11.59 6.01
CA VAL A 43 -10.61 -11.17 7.42
C VAL A 43 -12.04 -10.75 7.70
N ALA A 44 -12.71 -10.05 6.79
CA ALA A 44 -14.12 -9.65 6.96
C ALA A 44 -15.08 -10.85 7.04
N ARG A 45 -14.71 -12.00 6.47
CA ARG A 45 -15.51 -13.23 6.50
C ARG A 45 -15.14 -14.17 7.65
N ALA A 46 -14.07 -13.88 8.38
CA ALA A 46 -13.64 -14.69 9.50
C ALA A 46 -14.64 -14.59 10.67
N ALA A 47 -14.58 -15.56 11.59
CA ALA A 47 -15.34 -15.46 12.83
C ALA A 47 -14.88 -14.20 13.61
N PRO A 48 -15.80 -13.38 14.15
CA PRO A 48 -15.45 -12.18 14.92
C PRO A 48 -15.02 -12.52 16.36
N ASP A 49 -14.08 -13.45 16.51
CA ASP A 49 -13.59 -13.99 17.79
C ASP A 49 -12.22 -13.45 18.22
N GLY A 50 -11.59 -12.61 17.37
CA GLY A 50 -10.30 -11.98 17.64
C GLY A 50 -9.08 -12.80 17.21
N HIS A 51 -9.25 -14.02 16.69
CA HIS A 51 -8.13 -14.85 16.22
C HIS A 51 -7.65 -14.49 14.81
N THR A 52 -8.46 -13.77 14.04
CA THR A 52 -8.09 -13.28 12.71
C THR A 52 -8.06 -11.75 12.72
N ILE A 53 -6.87 -11.18 12.54
CA ILE A 53 -6.67 -9.74 12.43
C ILE A 53 -5.90 -9.39 11.17
N MET A 54 -6.13 -8.20 10.63
CA MET A 54 -5.46 -7.71 9.44
C MET A 54 -4.55 -6.53 9.77
N LEU A 55 -3.32 -6.55 9.26
CA LEU A 55 -2.55 -5.32 9.12
C LEU A 55 -3.13 -4.49 7.96
N ALA A 56 -3.99 -3.54 8.30
CA ALA A 56 -4.67 -2.71 7.33
C ALA A 56 -3.79 -1.57 6.81
N SER A 57 -4.05 -1.12 5.58
CA SER A 57 -3.48 0.10 4.99
C SER A 57 -4.59 0.97 4.40
N ALA A 58 -4.30 2.24 4.14
CA ALA A 58 -5.25 3.13 3.46
C ALA A 58 -5.69 2.57 2.09
N SER A 59 -4.79 1.88 1.38
CA SER A 59 -5.13 1.23 0.12
C SER A 59 -6.22 0.17 0.31
N THR A 60 -6.08 -0.66 1.36
CA THR A 60 -6.98 -1.79 1.62
C THR A 60 -8.37 -1.37 2.04
N VAL A 61 -8.46 -0.42 2.97
CA VAL A 61 -9.72 -0.07 3.65
C VAL A 61 -10.39 1.19 3.10
N VAL A 62 -9.67 2.09 2.43
CA VAL A 62 -10.24 3.35 1.92
C VAL A 62 -10.25 3.37 0.40
N MET A 63 -9.10 3.20 -0.24
CA MET A 63 -8.97 3.42 -1.68
C MET A 63 -9.74 2.39 -2.52
N ASN A 64 -9.77 1.13 -2.09
CA ASN A 64 -10.48 0.06 -2.81
C ASN A 64 -11.95 0.39 -3.11
N ARG A 65 -12.64 1.10 -2.21
CA ARG A 65 -14.04 1.52 -2.41
C ARG A 65 -14.22 2.44 -3.63
N PHE A 66 -13.21 3.26 -3.93
CA PHE A 66 -13.26 4.23 -5.01
C PHE A 66 -12.66 3.70 -6.32
N LEU A 67 -11.77 2.70 -6.22
CA LEU A 67 -11.01 2.20 -7.36
C LEU A 67 -11.52 0.87 -7.91
N SER A 68 -12.29 0.12 -7.13
CA SER A 68 -12.90 -1.13 -7.57
C SER A 68 -14.42 -1.01 -7.66
N LYS A 69 -14.97 -1.24 -8.86
CA LYS A 69 -16.43 -1.31 -9.08
C LYS A 69 -17.10 -2.45 -8.32
N SER A 70 -16.33 -3.48 -7.95
CA SER A 70 -16.81 -4.64 -7.23
C SER A 70 -16.48 -4.59 -5.74
N ALA A 71 -15.96 -3.47 -5.22
CA ALA A 71 -15.66 -3.34 -3.79
C ALA A 71 -16.93 -3.61 -2.96
N ARG A 72 -16.91 -4.71 -2.18
CA ARG A 72 -18.04 -5.16 -1.36
C ARG A 72 -17.93 -4.77 0.11
N LEU A 73 -16.73 -4.37 0.52
CA LEU A 73 -16.40 -4.09 1.91
C LEU A 73 -16.64 -2.62 2.24
N ASP A 74 -17.37 -2.39 3.33
CA ASP A 74 -17.47 -1.11 3.99
C ASP A 74 -16.54 -1.11 5.21
N PRO A 75 -15.48 -0.27 5.23
CA PRO A 75 -14.49 -0.28 6.30
C PRO A 75 -15.06 0.11 7.67
N LEU A 76 -16.15 0.86 7.70
CA LEU A 76 -16.79 1.32 8.95
C LEU A 76 -17.76 0.28 9.51
N ARG A 77 -18.31 -0.58 8.65
CA ARG A 77 -19.26 -1.63 9.04
C ARG A 77 -18.58 -2.98 9.25
N ASP A 78 -17.64 -3.34 8.38
CA ASP A 78 -17.12 -4.71 8.26
C ASP A 78 -15.84 -4.94 9.08
N PHE A 79 -15.30 -3.91 9.75
CA PHE A 79 -14.09 -4.03 10.58
C PHE A 79 -14.17 -3.19 11.86
N THR A 80 -13.59 -3.73 12.94
CA THR A 80 -13.35 -2.99 14.18
C THR A 80 -11.91 -2.47 14.20
N PRO A 81 -11.67 -1.15 14.26
CA PRO A 81 -10.32 -0.60 14.32
C PRO A 81 -9.68 -0.91 15.69
N LEU A 82 -8.45 -1.42 15.69
CA LEU A 82 -7.70 -1.71 16.92
C LEU A 82 -6.77 -0.55 17.30
N THR A 83 -5.72 -0.33 16.51
CA THR A 83 -4.73 0.73 16.74
C THR A 83 -3.94 1.06 15.47
N LYS A 84 -3.25 2.21 15.44
CA LYS A 84 -2.27 2.54 14.39
C LYS A 84 -0.97 1.77 14.68
N ALA A 85 -0.73 0.70 13.94
CA ALA A 85 0.47 -0.13 14.12
C ALA A 85 1.75 0.51 13.57
N PHE A 86 1.66 1.29 12.49
CA PHE A 86 2.81 1.92 11.84
C PHE A 86 2.39 3.12 10.99
N GLU A 87 3.38 3.93 10.62
CA GLU A 87 3.27 5.01 9.67
C GLU A 87 4.42 4.90 8.67
N THR A 88 4.12 5.10 7.38
CA THR A 88 5.11 4.98 6.31
C THR A 88 5.34 6.34 5.67
N ILE A 89 6.62 6.66 5.42
CA ILE A 89 6.99 7.80 4.59
C ILE A 89 7.18 7.31 3.16
N ALA A 90 6.51 7.95 2.20
CA ALA A 90 6.71 7.68 0.79
C ALA A 90 7.95 8.41 0.28
N LEU A 91 8.78 7.71 -0.50
CA LEU A 91 10.00 8.26 -1.07
C LEU A 91 9.93 8.20 -2.59
N ILE A 92 10.43 9.23 -3.26
CA ILE A 92 10.71 9.20 -4.70
C ILE A 92 12.16 8.77 -4.86
N VAL A 93 12.36 7.65 -5.53
CA VAL A 93 13.70 7.10 -5.79
C VAL A 93 13.88 6.96 -7.28
N THR A 94 14.99 7.47 -7.79
CA THR A 94 15.38 7.39 -9.21
C THR A 94 16.52 6.41 -9.39
N ARG A 95 16.67 5.86 -10.59
CA ARG A 95 17.86 5.07 -10.95
C ARG A 95 19.08 6.02 -11.00
N PRO A 96 20.28 5.60 -10.56
CA PRO A 96 21.46 6.46 -10.53
C PRO A 96 21.88 7.05 -11.88
N SER A 97 21.50 6.41 -12.98
CA SER A 97 21.82 6.85 -14.34
C SER A 97 20.81 7.86 -14.92
N LEU A 98 19.77 8.22 -14.17
CA LEU A 98 18.85 9.30 -14.57
C LEU A 98 19.48 10.64 -14.14
N PRO A 99 19.66 11.61 -15.06
CA PRO A 99 20.39 12.85 -14.78
C PRO A 99 19.49 13.86 -14.07
N VAL A 100 19.02 13.52 -12.86
CA VAL A 100 18.19 14.37 -11.99
C VAL A 100 18.59 14.16 -10.54
N ASP A 101 18.90 15.24 -9.84
CA ASP A 101 19.34 15.22 -8.44
C ASP A 101 18.29 15.83 -7.49
N SER A 102 17.15 16.27 -8.04
CA SER A 102 16.06 16.85 -7.27
C SER A 102 14.69 16.54 -7.86
N VAL A 103 13.63 16.66 -7.05
CA VAL A 103 12.24 16.52 -7.51
C VAL A 103 11.90 17.56 -8.60
N ARG A 104 12.46 18.77 -8.48
CA ARG A 104 12.33 19.82 -9.51
C ARG A 104 12.90 19.36 -10.84
N GLU A 105 14.13 18.86 -10.84
CA GLU A 105 14.78 18.34 -12.05
C GLU A 105 14.05 17.13 -12.62
N LEU A 106 13.51 16.25 -11.77
CA LEU A 106 12.67 15.13 -12.21
C LEU A 106 11.43 15.61 -12.96
N ILE A 107 10.72 16.62 -12.43
CA ILE A 107 9.54 17.21 -13.07
C ILE A 107 9.92 17.88 -14.39
N GLU A 108 11.01 18.66 -14.42
CA GLU A 108 11.49 19.30 -15.64
C GLU A 108 11.90 18.28 -16.71
N TYR A 109 12.61 17.23 -16.30
CA TYR A 109 13.00 16.14 -17.18
C TYR A 109 11.76 15.44 -17.75
N ALA A 110 10.78 15.11 -16.91
CA ALA A 110 9.52 14.49 -17.34
C ALA A 110 8.76 15.38 -18.33
N ARG A 111 8.70 16.69 -18.08
CA ARG A 111 8.05 17.66 -18.98
C ARG A 111 8.73 17.73 -20.34
N ARG A 112 10.07 17.64 -20.39
CA ARG A 112 10.86 17.62 -21.64
C ARG A 112 10.75 16.29 -22.38
N ASN A 113 10.39 15.20 -21.70
CA ASN A 113 10.39 13.84 -22.22
C ASN A 113 9.04 13.13 -21.94
N PRO A 114 7.91 13.63 -22.48
CA PRO A 114 6.58 13.09 -22.18
C PRO A 114 6.48 11.61 -22.58
N GLY A 115 5.94 10.79 -21.67
CA GLY A 115 5.74 9.35 -21.88
C GLY A 115 7.02 8.51 -21.91
N LYS A 116 8.20 9.10 -21.66
CA LYS A 116 9.49 8.36 -21.65
C LYS A 116 9.88 7.83 -20.29
N LEU A 117 9.37 8.44 -19.22
CA LEU A 117 9.60 7.95 -17.87
C LEU A 117 8.54 6.92 -17.50
N SER A 118 8.97 5.89 -16.79
CA SER A 118 8.10 4.96 -16.09
C SER A 118 8.33 5.12 -14.59
N PHE A 119 7.25 5.07 -13.80
CA PHE A 119 7.33 5.01 -12.35
C PHE A 119 6.73 3.69 -11.87
N GLY A 120 7.49 2.94 -11.07
CA GLY A 120 7.11 1.62 -10.59
C GLY A 120 6.43 1.68 -9.23
N THR A 121 5.35 0.91 -9.02
CA THR A 121 4.75 0.75 -7.69
C THR A 121 4.39 -0.72 -7.41
N SER A 122 3.82 -1.00 -6.23
CA SER A 122 3.30 -2.34 -5.91
C SER A 122 1.95 -2.66 -6.59
N GLY A 123 1.42 -1.73 -7.40
CA GLY A 123 0.26 -1.97 -8.26
C GLY A 123 -0.78 -0.86 -8.23
N VAL A 124 -1.75 -0.97 -9.16
CA VAL A 124 -2.87 -0.05 -9.29
C VAL A 124 -3.68 0.00 -7.99
N GLY A 125 -3.96 1.23 -7.56
CA GLY A 125 -4.77 1.56 -6.38
C GLY A 125 -4.06 1.49 -5.04
N THR A 126 -2.74 1.33 -5.07
CA THR A 126 -1.89 1.54 -3.89
C THR A 126 -1.68 3.03 -3.62
N THR A 127 -1.29 3.39 -2.39
CA THR A 127 -0.95 4.77 -2.05
C THR A 127 0.17 5.32 -2.95
N HIS A 128 1.16 4.49 -3.31
CA HIS A 128 2.24 4.88 -4.22
C HIS A 128 1.74 5.18 -5.63
N HIS A 129 0.79 4.38 -6.15
CA HIS A 129 0.18 4.64 -7.46
C HIS A 129 -0.54 5.99 -7.47
N LEU A 130 -1.38 6.25 -6.46
CA LEU A 130 -2.09 7.53 -6.39
C LEU A 130 -1.15 8.72 -6.18
N SER A 131 -0.07 8.56 -5.42
CA SER A 131 0.96 9.61 -5.29
C SER A 131 1.62 9.93 -6.63
N GLY A 132 1.94 8.91 -7.44
CA GLY A 132 2.49 9.11 -8.78
C GLY A 132 1.50 9.80 -9.73
N GLU A 133 0.24 9.38 -9.75
CA GLU A 133 -0.79 10.05 -10.55
C GLU A 133 -1.09 11.47 -10.05
N ALA A 134 -1.05 11.72 -8.74
CA ALA A 134 -1.19 13.06 -8.19
C ALA A 134 -0.05 13.99 -8.65
N ILE A 135 1.20 13.51 -8.66
CA ILE A 135 2.32 14.28 -9.22
C ILE A 135 2.10 14.53 -10.71
N ARG A 136 1.65 13.53 -11.47
CA ARG A 136 1.34 13.66 -12.91
C ARG A 136 0.36 14.81 -13.17
N LEU A 137 -0.76 14.80 -12.46
CA LEU A 137 -1.83 15.79 -12.58
C LEU A 137 -1.40 17.18 -12.10
N LEU A 138 -0.78 17.28 -10.92
CA LEU A 138 -0.41 18.56 -10.31
C LEU A 138 0.76 19.24 -11.04
N ALA A 139 1.72 18.47 -11.54
CA ALA A 139 2.91 19.02 -12.21
C ALA A 139 2.71 19.20 -13.72
N GLY A 140 1.61 18.69 -14.28
CA GLY A 140 1.32 18.71 -15.71
C GLY A 140 2.39 17.97 -16.52
N ILE A 141 2.83 16.81 -16.03
CA ILE A 141 3.81 15.95 -16.70
C ILE A 141 3.13 14.68 -17.22
N ASP A 142 3.80 13.95 -18.09
CA ASP A 142 3.32 12.65 -18.56
C ASP A 142 4.39 11.57 -18.38
N TRP A 143 4.02 10.51 -17.67
CA TRP A 143 4.84 9.34 -17.40
C TRP A 143 3.95 8.09 -17.29
N ILE A 144 4.56 6.92 -17.38
CA ILE A 144 3.85 5.64 -17.45
C ILE A 144 3.91 4.95 -16.09
N HIS A 145 2.75 4.60 -15.52
CA HIS A 145 2.69 3.74 -14.33
C HIS A 145 3.03 2.29 -14.73
N VAL A 146 3.92 1.65 -13.96
CA VAL A 146 4.30 0.23 -14.09
C VAL A 146 4.13 -0.49 -12.76
#